data_AF-H6LAP7-F1
#
_entry.id   AF-H6LAP7-F1
#
_cell.length_a   1.000
_cell.length_b   1.000
_cell.length_c   1.000
_cell.angle_alpha   90.00
_cell.angle_beta   90.00
_cell.angle_gamma   90.00
#
_symmetry.space_group_name_H-M   'P 1'
#
loop_
_entity.id
_entity.type
_entity.pdbx_description
1 polymer ?
#
loop_
_entity_poly.entity_id
_entity_poly.type
_entity_poly.pdbx_seq_one_letter_code
_entity_poly.pdbx_strand_id
1 'polypeptide(L)'
;MPSSDFDIYELLPRRSRKILNSRRRARYHSLPRNCLRMEQNESPWGSLGSEQDYSQYPDPECQLLRDEAAEFYGLKKEQIIAGNGGSALIDLIFRVFCQNDKDHILSFSPIAPEVRHLADLNGSHLELLPLNEDHQISLFKLRAELRKEVKILFLSHPNPISGRCLRGIDIVDAIEGFKGLVILDERQLDYQQDLSLLPYLKDFPNLVIIRSFSSLWGLAGLRLGLAFGSAELIEILQKMQTPFSVNAMAQAAAVKAMRLPAQKDRVLEQTLEQRKILIEKLDQLPLVQEVFLSNSNCILFKVKEGPKTYEYLQSEGIEVFPAFQIDKNLEHCIRISVGQEEQNKRLIKALKEMPSKTSLRHKIMKQLGQGLKNASLILGMGVFKKIIG
;
A
#
# COMPACT_ATOMS: atom_id res chain seq x y z
N MET A 1 21.38 20.21 14.91
CA MET A 1 22.29 19.04 15.03
C MET A 1 21.41 17.85 15.32
N PRO A 2 21.50 16.72 14.59
CA PRO A 2 20.70 15.55 14.93
C PRO A 2 21.10 15.13 16.34
N SER A 3 20.12 14.88 17.21
CA SER A 3 20.39 14.50 18.60
C SER A 3 21.28 13.26 18.61
N SER A 4 22.47 13.37 19.21
CA SER A 4 23.45 12.30 19.40
C SER A 4 22.97 11.14 20.28
N ASP A 5 21.72 11.18 20.73
CA ASP A 5 21.21 10.36 21.83
C ASP A 5 20.13 9.35 21.39
N PHE A 6 19.79 9.27 20.09
CA PHE A 6 18.85 8.25 19.61
C PHE A 6 19.55 6.91 19.39
N ASP A 7 19.25 5.93 20.24
CA ASP A 7 19.68 4.54 20.08
C ASP A 7 18.49 3.63 19.69
N ILE A 8 18.50 3.15 18.45
CA ILE A 8 17.47 2.24 17.92
C ILE A 8 17.36 0.94 18.71
N TYR A 9 18.43 0.47 19.37
CA TYR A 9 18.43 -0.76 20.16
C TYR A 9 17.63 -0.63 21.45
N GLU A 10 17.46 0.59 21.98
CA GLU A 10 16.60 0.86 23.13
C GLU A 10 15.13 0.60 22.83
N LEU A 11 14.70 0.79 21.58
CA LEU A 11 13.33 0.52 21.14
C LEU A 11 13.01 -0.97 21.05
N LEU A 12 14.02 -1.83 20.93
CA LEU A 12 13.78 -3.26 20.72
C LEU A 12 13.25 -3.97 21.96
N PRO A 13 12.20 -4.79 21.86
CA PRO A 13 11.77 -5.65 22.94
C PRO A 13 12.80 -6.75 23.20
N ARG A 14 12.78 -7.32 24.41
CA ARG A 14 13.72 -8.36 24.86
C ARG A 14 13.80 -9.55 23.89
N ARG A 15 12.67 -9.94 23.29
CA ARG A 15 12.60 -11.04 22.30
C ARG A 15 13.47 -10.77 21.08
N SER A 16 13.38 -9.57 20.52
CA SER A 16 14.10 -9.19 19.31
C SER A 16 15.60 -9.07 19.60
N ARG A 17 15.98 -8.46 20.72
CA ARG A 17 17.39 -8.41 21.17
C ARG A 17 18.00 -9.82 21.33
N LYS A 18 17.25 -10.77 21.89
CA LYS A 18 17.71 -12.17 22.04
C LYS A 18 17.97 -12.84 20.69
N ILE A 19 17.11 -12.58 19.69
CA ILE A 19 17.27 -13.14 18.34
C ILE A 19 18.47 -12.50 17.65
N LEU A 20 18.62 -11.18 17.71
CA LEU A 20 19.76 -10.46 17.12
C LEU A 20 21.11 -10.94 17.67
N ASN A 21 21.16 -11.31 18.95
CA ASN A 21 22.36 -11.82 19.62
C ASN A 21 22.56 -13.34 19.48
N SER A 22 21.65 -14.06 18.81
CA SER A 22 21.71 -15.52 18.69
C SER A 22 22.74 -15.96 17.64
N ARG A 23 23.64 -16.88 18.04
CA ARG A 23 24.58 -17.54 17.11
C ARG A 23 23.95 -18.64 16.23
N ARG A 24 22.73 -19.07 16.54
CA ARG A 24 22.04 -20.22 15.89
C ARG A 24 21.29 -19.84 14.61
N ARG A 25 21.76 -18.85 13.85
CA ARG A 25 21.04 -18.33 12.69
C ARG A 25 21.30 -19.21 11.46
N ALA A 26 20.23 -19.53 10.72
CA ALA A 26 20.36 -20.09 9.38
C ALA A 26 21.04 -19.02 8.49
N ARG A 27 22.25 -19.33 8.04
CA ARG A 27 23.12 -18.38 7.33
C ARG A 27 22.83 -18.42 5.84
N TYR A 28 21.85 -17.65 5.39
CA TYR A 28 21.62 -17.37 3.98
C TYR A 28 22.26 -16.03 3.62
N HIS A 29 23.21 -16.04 2.70
CA HIS A 29 23.96 -14.88 2.24
C HIS A 29 23.98 -14.93 0.71
N SER A 30 24.12 -13.80 0.05
CA SER A 30 24.31 -13.85 -1.39
C SER A 30 25.63 -14.53 -1.73
N LEU A 31 25.57 -15.39 -2.75
CA LEU A 31 26.73 -16.09 -3.25
C LEU A 31 27.29 -15.38 -4.49
N PRO A 32 28.60 -15.50 -4.76
CA PRO A 32 29.18 -15.05 -6.03
C PRO A 32 28.48 -15.72 -7.22
N ARG A 33 28.37 -15.01 -8.36
CA ARG A 33 27.63 -15.51 -9.55
C ARG A 33 28.10 -16.88 -10.07
N ASN A 34 29.39 -17.21 -9.92
CA ASN A 34 29.98 -18.45 -10.42
C ASN A 34 30.25 -19.48 -9.31
N CYS A 35 29.56 -19.36 -8.16
CA CYS A 35 29.70 -20.30 -7.06
C CYS A 35 28.94 -21.61 -7.37
N LEU A 36 29.59 -22.76 -7.14
CA LEU A 36 28.91 -24.06 -7.17
C LEU A 36 27.99 -24.19 -5.95
N ARG A 37 26.68 -24.16 -6.18
CA ARG A 37 25.63 -24.28 -5.15
C ARG A 37 25.23 -25.74 -4.99
N MET A 38 25.46 -26.30 -3.81
CA MET A 38 25.11 -27.69 -3.47
C MET A 38 24.51 -27.83 -2.06
N GLU A 39 24.27 -26.70 -1.39
CA GLU A 39 23.79 -26.62 -0.02
C GLU A 39 22.26 -26.53 0.10
N GLN A 40 21.61 -26.09 -0.98
CA GLN A 40 20.15 -26.06 -1.09
C GLN A 40 19.72 -27.24 -1.98
N ASN A 41 18.71 -27.99 -1.57
CA ASN A 41 18.16 -29.12 -2.33
C ASN A 41 17.34 -28.65 -3.56
N GLU A 42 17.94 -27.79 -4.39
CA GLU A 42 17.37 -27.19 -5.61
C GLU A 42 17.39 -28.19 -6.77
N SER A 43 16.48 -28.01 -7.74
CA SER A 43 16.46 -28.85 -8.94
C SER A 43 17.60 -28.46 -9.88
N PRO A 44 18.47 -29.40 -10.32
CA PRO A 44 19.53 -29.08 -11.28
C PRO A 44 19.03 -29.05 -12.73
N TRP A 45 17.76 -29.38 -12.98
CA TRP A 45 17.20 -29.58 -14.33
C TRP A 45 16.37 -28.39 -14.84
N GLY A 46 16.59 -27.20 -14.27
CA GLY A 46 15.85 -25.99 -14.63
C GLY A 46 14.40 -26.00 -14.14
N SER A 47 13.57 -25.14 -14.74
CA SER A 47 12.18 -24.92 -14.33
C SER A 47 11.19 -25.58 -15.27
N LEU A 48 10.32 -26.44 -14.74
CA LEU A 48 9.23 -27.04 -15.49
C LEU A 48 8.18 -25.97 -15.85
N GLY A 49 7.75 -25.94 -17.11
CA GLY A 49 6.68 -25.05 -17.58
C GLY A 49 7.07 -23.57 -17.72
N SER A 50 8.36 -23.26 -17.73
CA SER A 50 8.88 -21.91 -17.91
C SER A 50 10.13 -21.91 -18.80
N GLU A 51 10.21 -20.96 -19.72
CA GLU A 51 11.43 -20.69 -20.51
C GLU A 51 12.51 -19.97 -19.68
N GLN A 52 12.12 -19.34 -18.58
CA GLN A 52 13.03 -18.69 -17.63
C GLN A 52 13.39 -19.66 -16.49
N ASP A 53 14.65 -19.64 -16.06
CA ASP A 53 15.11 -20.49 -14.98
C ASP A 53 14.85 -19.87 -13.59
N TYR A 54 13.99 -20.55 -12.85
CA TYR A 54 13.59 -20.30 -11.46
C TYR A 54 13.91 -21.49 -10.54
N SER A 55 14.77 -22.43 -10.98
CA SER A 55 15.07 -23.66 -10.23
C SER A 55 15.86 -23.41 -8.94
N GLN A 56 16.51 -22.25 -8.85
CA GLN A 56 17.32 -21.83 -7.72
C GLN A 56 16.57 -20.82 -6.85
N TYR A 57 16.79 -20.88 -5.53
CA TYR A 57 16.33 -19.85 -4.62
C TYR A 57 16.88 -18.48 -5.02
N PRO A 58 16.08 -17.41 -4.87
CA PRO A 58 16.49 -16.06 -5.21
C PRO A 58 17.63 -15.59 -4.30
N ASP A 59 18.27 -14.48 -4.68
CA ASP A 59 19.22 -13.80 -3.82
C ASP A 59 18.52 -13.37 -2.50
N PRO A 60 18.90 -13.93 -1.33
CA PRO A 60 18.23 -13.65 -0.07
C PRO A 60 18.47 -12.22 0.43
N GLU A 61 19.54 -11.55 -0.02
CA GLU A 61 19.86 -10.18 0.39
C GLU A 61 19.42 -9.13 -0.63
N CYS A 62 18.85 -9.57 -1.77
CA CYS A 62 18.38 -8.71 -2.87
C CYS A 62 19.45 -7.71 -3.32
N GLN A 63 20.72 -8.12 -3.44
CA GLN A 63 21.85 -7.22 -3.61
C GLN A 63 21.72 -6.35 -4.84
N LEU A 64 21.51 -6.96 -6.02
CA LEU A 64 21.38 -6.22 -7.28
C LEU A 64 20.19 -5.25 -7.25
N LEU A 65 19.07 -5.66 -6.65
CA LEU A 65 17.90 -4.79 -6.49
C LEU A 65 18.20 -3.59 -5.59
N ARG A 66 18.89 -3.81 -4.47
CA ARG A 66 19.25 -2.75 -3.53
C ARG A 66 20.31 -1.82 -4.10
N ASP A 67 21.25 -2.34 -4.88
CA ASP A 67 22.27 -1.54 -5.58
C ASP A 67 21.60 -0.61 -6.60
N GLU A 68 20.69 -1.15 -7.42
CA GLU A 68 19.93 -0.36 -8.40
C GLU A 68 19.03 0.67 -7.70
N ALA A 69 18.36 0.28 -6.61
CA ALA A 69 17.54 1.22 -5.83
C ALA A 69 18.40 2.32 -5.17
N ALA A 70 19.59 1.99 -4.68
CA ALA A 70 20.52 2.95 -4.11
C ALA A 70 20.93 4.01 -5.14
N GLU A 71 21.27 3.59 -6.36
CA GLU A 71 21.55 4.50 -7.47
C GLU A 71 20.32 5.34 -7.85
N PHE A 72 19.17 4.69 -8.04
CA PHE A 72 17.93 5.37 -8.48
C PHE A 72 17.44 6.42 -7.47
N TYR A 73 17.50 6.14 -6.17
CA TYR A 73 17.02 7.03 -5.11
C TYR A 73 18.10 7.94 -4.52
N GLY A 74 19.37 7.80 -4.95
CA GLY A 74 20.49 8.58 -4.41
C GLY A 74 20.82 8.26 -2.95
N LEU A 75 20.68 7.00 -2.54
CA LEU A 75 20.91 6.50 -1.19
C LEU A 75 22.03 5.46 -1.15
N LYS A 76 22.42 5.02 0.05
CA LYS A 76 23.34 3.89 0.22
C LYS A 76 22.56 2.57 0.27
N LYS A 77 23.16 1.48 -0.23
CA LYS A 77 22.57 0.14 -0.20
C LYS A 77 22.18 -0.31 1.21
N GLU A 78 22.97 0.05 2.21
CA GLU A 78 22.77 -0.27 3.62
C GLU A 78 21.51 0.40 4.19
N GLN A 79 21.00 1.42 3.52
CA GLN A 79 19.78 2.13 3.89
C GLN A 79 18.52 1.53 3.26
N ILE A 80 18.62 0.38 2.58
CA ILE A 80 17.52 -0.19 1.79
C ILE A 80 17.31 -1.66 2.16
N ILE A 81 16.05 -2.06 2.36
CA ILE A 81 15.62 -3.46 2.44
C ILE A 81 14.44 -3.69 1.48
N ALA A 82 14.42 -4.83 0.81
CA ALA A 82 13.31 -5.26 -0.02
C ALA A 82 12.38 -6.21 0.75
N GLY A 83 11.10 -6.22 0.40
CA GLY A 83 10.12 -7.13 0.99
C GLY A 83 9.01 -7.51 0.02
N ASN A 84 8.22 -8.52 0.40
CA ASN A 84 7.10 -9.05 -0.37
C ASN A 84 5.88 -8.09 -0.38
N GLY A 85 6.10 -6.88 -0.88
CA GLY A 85 5.21 -5.74 -0.76
C GLY A 85 5.50 -4.92 0.50
N GLY A 86 4.98 -3.69 0.54
CA GLY A 86 5.08 -2.82 1.72
C GLY A 86 4.43 -3.43 2.95
N SER A 87 3.39 -4.25 2.77
CA SER A 87 2.68 -4.96 3.84
C SER A 87 3.60 -5.86 4.66
N ALA A 88 4.46 -6.64 3.99
CA ALA A 88 5.42 -7.53 4.66
C ALA A 88 6.51 -6.74 5.40
N LEU A 89 6.83 -5.53 4.92
CA LEU A 89 7.78 -4.64 5.59
C LEU A 89 7.16 -4.00 6.83
N ILE A 90 5.90 -3.52 6.74
CA ILE A 90 5.14 -3.01 7.89
C ILE A 90 4.99 -4.10 8.95
N ASP A 91 4.59 -5.31 8.56
CA ASP A 91 4.49 -6.45 9.45
C ASP A 91 5.81 -6.78 10.14
N LEU A 92 6.91 -6.82 9.37
CA LEU A 92 8.25 -7.05 9.91
C LEU A 92 8.61 -5.97 10.95
N ILE A 93 8.36 -4.69 10.66
CA ILE A 93 8.65 -3.60 11.59
C ILE A 93 7.82 -3.76 12.88
N PHE A 94 6.52 -4.01 12.78
CA PHE A 94 5.66 -4.23 13.95
C PHE A 94 6.16 -5.41 14.79
N ARG A 95 6.46 -6.54 14.15
CA ARG A 95 6.96 -7.75 14.80
C ARG A 95 8.28 -7.52 15.54
N VAL A 96 9.17 -6.73 14.95
CA VAL A 96 10.51 -6.46 15.47
C VAL A 96 10.47 -5.49 16.65
N PHE A 97 9.69 -4.41 16.55
CA PHE A 97 9.75 -3.30 17.49
C PHE A 97 8.64 -3.27 18.55
N CYS A 98 7.48 -3.88 18.28
CA CYS A 98 6.40 -3.92 19.25
C CYS A 98 6.49 -5.17 20.14
N GLN A 99 6.21 -4.99 21.43
CA GLN A 99 5.86 -6.05 22.36
C GLN A 99 4.34 -6.25 22.38
N ASN A 100 3.91 -7.48 22.13
CA ASN A 100 2.50 -7.88 22.17
C ASN A 100 1.83 -7.46 23.49
N ASP A 101 0.59 -7.00 23.39
CA ASP A 101 -0.31 -6.62 24.49
C ASP A 101 0.23 -5.51 25.39
N LYS A 102 1.19 -4.71 24.89
CA LYS A 102 1.85 -3.65 25.66
C LYS A 102 2.15 -2.41 24.84
N ASP A 103 2.74 -2.58 23.67
CA ASP A 103 3.20 -1.46 22.88
C ASP A 103 2.12 -0.99 21.90
N HIS A 104 2.03 0.33 21.74
CA HIS A 104 1.02 0.99 20.94
C HIS A 104 1.62 1.53 19.65
N ILE A 105 0.81 1.48 18.60
CA ILE A 105 1.03 2.16 17.32
C ILE A 105 0.05 3.31 17.28
N LEU A 106 0.56 4.53 17.15
CA LEU A 106 -0.26 5.72 16.97
C LEU A 106 -0.32 6.07 15.48
N SER A 107 -1.50 6.39 14.98
CA SER A 107 -1.71 6.85 13.60
C SER A 107 -2.91 7.77 13.52
N PHE A 108 -3.33 8.10 12.29
CA PHE A 108 -4.44 8.99 12.04
C PHE A 108 -5.54 8.32 11.21
N SER A 109 -6.80 8.61 11.54
CA SER A 109 -7.95 8.15 10.77
C SER A 109 -8.35 9.17 9.71
N PRO A 110 -8.75 8.74 8.49
CA PRO A 110 -8.88 7.34 8.05
C PRO A 110 -7.53 6.68 7.77
N ILE A 111 -7.42 5.37 8.01
CA ILE A 111 -6.21 4.56 7.75
C ILE A 111 -6.54 3.37 6.86
N ALA A 112 -5.57 2.87 6.08
CA ALA A 112 -5.76 1.62 5.33
C ALA A 112 -6.12 0.46 6.29
N PRO A 113 -7.18 -0.33 6.00
CA PRO A 113 -7.60 -1.44 6.85
C PRO A 113 -6.51 -2.46 7.14
N GLU A 114 -5.61 -2.66 6.18
CA GLU A 114 -4.42 -3.51 6.31
C GLU A 114 -3.56 -3.16 7.52
N VAL A 115 -3.38 -1.87 7.86
CA VAL A 115 -2.51 -1.47 8.98
C VAL A 115 -3.09 -1.95 10.30
N ARG A 116 -4.42 -1.85 10.47
CA ARG A 116 -5.12 -2.40 11.64
C ARG A 116 -4.97 -3.92 11.70
N HIS A 117 -5.20 -4.59 10.58
CA HIS A 117 -5.03 -6.04 10.50
C HIS A 117 -3.61 -6.49 10.90
N LEU A 118 -2.57 -5.82 10.41
CA LEU A 118 -1.18 -6.11 10.76
C LEU A 118 -0.86 -5.80 12.23
N ALA A 119 -1.41 -4.72 12.80
CA ALA A 119 -1.26 -4.41 14.21
C ALA A 119 -1.89 -5.53 15.07
N ASP A 120 -3.12 -5.94 14.76
CA ASP A 120 -3.84 -7.01 15.45
C ASP A 120 -3.08 -8.35 15.37
N LEU A 121 -2.55 -8.71 14.18
CA LEU A 121 -1.74 -9.93 13.99
C LEU A 121 -0.48 -9.96 14.86
N ASN A 122 0.09 -8.78 15.16
CA ASN A 122 1.28 -8.65 16.00
C ASN A 122 0.94 -8.41 17.47
N GLY A 123 -0.35 -8.39 17.85
CA GLY A 123 -0.80 -8.06 19.20
C GLY A 123 -0.44 -6.63 19.62
N SER A 124 -0.31 -5.72 18.66
CA SER A 124 -0.03 -4.30 18.92
C SER A 124 -1.32 -3.50 18.94
N HIS A 125 -1.46 -2.56 19.88
CA HIS A 125 -2.65 -1.72 19.96
C HIS A 125 -2.56 -0.55 18.99
N LEU A 126 -3.43 -0.51 17.96
CA LEU A 126 -3.52 0.62 17.03
C LEU A 126 -4.51 1.69 17.51
N GLU A 127 -3.97 2.85 17.87
CA GLU A 127 -4.69 4.06 18.24
C GLU A 127 -4.75 5.04 17.09
N LEU A 128 -5.92 5.64 16.88
CA LEU A 128 -6.17 6.55 15.78
C LEU A 128 -6.64 7.92 16.30
N LEU A 129 -5.92 8.96 15.90
CA LEU A 129 -6.34 10.34 16.04
C LEU A 129 -7.07 10.78 14.75
N PRO A 130 -8.17 11.55 14.83
CA PRO A 130 -8.81 12.03 13.61
C PRO A 130 -7.91 13.05 12.91
N LEU A 131 -7.75 12.92 11.58
CA LEU A 131 -7.29 14.04 10.76
C LEU A 131 -8.29 15.21 10.86
N ASN A 132 -7.82 16.43 10.59
CA ASN A 132 -8.71 17.59 10.48
C ASN A 132 -9.48 17.58 9.14
N GLU A 133 -10.34 18.59 8.94
CA GLU A 133 -11.17 18.74 7.73
C GLU A 133 -10.34 18.85 6.44
N ASP A 134 -9.10 19.37 6.52
CA ASP A 134 -8.15 19.44 5.40
C ASP A 134 -7.36 18.13 5.17
N HIS A 135 -7.73 17.06 5.87
CA HIS A 135 -7.03 15.78 5.92
C HIS A 135 -5.55 15.92 6.35
N GLN A 136 -5.28 16.81 7.31
CA GLN A 136 -3.96 17.05 7.91
C GLN A 136 -3.90 16.59 9.37
N ILE A 137 -2.68 16.36 9.86
CA ILE A 137 -2.47 15.95 11.25
C ILE A 137 -2.57 17.15 12.20
N SER A 138 -3.05 16.91 13.41
CA SER A 138 -2.99 17.89 14.50
C SER A 138 -1.80 17.59 15.40
N LEU A 139 -0.74 18.40 15.29
CA LEU A 139 0.46 18.26 16.13
C LEU A 139 0.15 18.43 17.63
N PHE A 140 -0.81 19.28 17.98
CA PHE A 140 -1.26 19.44 19.35
C PHE A 140 -1.84 18.14 19.91
N LYS A 141 -2.78 17.51 19.18
CA LYS A 141 -3.36 16.21 19.58
C LYS A 141 -2.31 15.11 19.57
N LEU A 142 -1.41 15.10 18.59
CA LEU A 142 -0.32 14.14 18.52
C LEU A 142 0.53 14.21 19.79
N ARG A 143 1.06 15.38 20.12
CA ARG A 143 1.95 15.58 21.28
C ARG A 143 1.29 15.20 22.60
N ALA A 144 -0.04 15.41 22.73
CA ALA A 144 -0.79 15.00 23.92
C ALA A 144 -0.86 13.47 24.10
N GLU A 145 -0.78 12.70 23.01
CA GLU A 145 -0.88 11.24 23.03
C GLU A 145 0.48 10.51 22.98
N LEU A 146 1.59 11.23 22.77
CA LEU A 146 2.94 10.65 22.75
C LEU A 146 3.41 10.28 24.16
N ARG A 147 3.02 9.08 24.60
CA ARG A 147 3.40 8.45 25.87
C ARG A 147 4.39 7.29 25.68
N LYS A 148 4.91 6.75 26.78
CA LYS A 148 6.01 5.76 26.79
C LYS A 148 5.66 4.45 26.08
N GLU A 149 4.40 4.08 26.07
CA GLU A 149 3.85 2.88 25.45
C GLU A 149 3.77 3.00 23.92
N VAL A 150 3.72 4.22 23.38
CA VAL A 150 3.71 4.45 21.92
C VAL A 150 5.10 4.17 21.38
N LYS A 151 5.25 3.09 20.62
CA LYS A 151 6.51 2.67 20.02
C LYS A 151 6.65 3.11 18.57
N ILE A 152 5.54 3.19 17.88
CA ILE A 152 5.51 3.49 16.46
C ILE A 152 4.51 4.61 16.20
N LEU A 153 4.94 5.61 15.44
CA LEU A 153 4.07 6.57 14.79
C LEU A 153 3.97 6.19 13.32
N PHE A 154 2.77 5.82 12.85
CA PHE A 154 2.52 5.47 11.45
C PHE A 154 1.83 6.63 10.74
N LEU A 155 2.46 7.16 9.71
CA LEU A 155 1.96 8.28 8.90
C LEU A 155 1.82 7.84 7.45
N SER A 156 0.64 8.02 6.85
CA SER A 156 0.45 7.81 5.41
C SER A 156 0.63 9.11 4.64
N HIS A 157 1.53 9.11 3.66
CA HIS A 157 1.90 10.28 2.86
C HIS A 157 2.17 9.87 1.40
N PRO A 158 1.19 9.91 0.49
CA PRO A 158 -0.21 10.31 0.69
C PRO A 158 -1.03 9.29 1.49
N ASN A 159 -2.16 9.74 2.06
CA ASN A 159 -3.15 8.85 2.65
C ASN A 159 -3.84 8.00 1.56
N PRO A 160 -3.89 6.66 1.68
CA PRO A 160 -4.39 5.78 0.60
C PRO A 160 -5.92 5.82 0.41
N ILE A 161 -6.64 6.46 1.31
CA ILE A 161 -8.10 6.61 1.23
C ILE A 161 -8.46 7.98 0.67
N SER A 162 -7.98 9.08 1.27
CA SER A 162 -8.26 10.43 0.79
C SER A 162 -7.42 10.82 -0.44
N GLY A 163 -6.29 10.15 -0.64
CA GLY A 163 -5.31 10.50 -1.67
C GLY A 163 -4.47 11.72 -1.31
N ARG A 164 -4.64 12.31 -0.12
CA ARG A 164 -4.03 13.59 0.28
C ARG A 164 -2.64 13.40 0.88
N CYS A 165 -1.69 14.25 0.48
CA CYS A 165 -0.40 14.36 1.18
C CYS A 165 -0.54 15.13 2.50
N LEU A 166 0.18 14.67 3.51
CA LEU A 166 0.45 15.48 4.71
C LEU A 166 1.37 16.66 4.38
N ARG A 167 1.25 17.76 5.13
CA ARG A 167 2.20 18.89 5.09
C ARG A 167 3.58 18.43 5.57
N GLY A 168 4.61 18.71 4.77
CA GLY A 168 5.99 18.30 5.11
C GLY A 168 6.47 18.83 6.46
N ILE A 169 6.13 20.08 6.80
CA ILE A 169 6.48 20.67 8.10
C ILE A 169 5.88 19.88 9.28
N ASP A 170 4.63 19.41 9.15
CA ASP A 170 4.01 18.63 10.22
C ASP A 170 4.65 17.25 10.34
N ILE A 171 5.06 16.64 9.22
CA ILE A 171 5.76 15.35 9.26
C ILE A 171 7.10 15.51 9.98
N VAL A 172 7.88 16.55 9.64
CA VAL A 172 9.16 16.83 10.30
C VAL A 172 8.97 17.08 11.79
N ASP A 173 8.02 17.95 12.18
CA ASP A 173 7.69 18.21 13.59
C ASP A 173 7.27 16.95 14.34
N ALA A 174 6.53 16.05 13.68
CA ALA A 174 6.12 14.78 14.25
C ALA A 174 7.30 13.81 14.45
N ILE A 175 8.26 13.79 13.52
CA ILE A 175 9.47 12.97 13.62
C ILE A 175 10.37 13.47 14.74
N GLU A 176 10.67 14.76 14.77
CA GLU A 176 11.54 15.36 15.78
C GLU A 176 10.93 15.31 17.19
N GLY A 177 9.59 15.41 17.28
CA GLY A 177 8.86 15.35 18.53
C GLY A 177 8.69 13.95 19.12
N PHE A 178 9.07 12.88 18.40
CA PHE A 178 8.81 11.50 18.81
C PHE A 178 10.09 10.69 19.02
N LYS A 179 10.23 10.07 20.20
CA LYS A 179 11.38 9.25 20.56
C LYS A 179 11.28 7.78 20.11
N GLY A 180 10.12 7.37 19.59
CA GLY A 180 9.94 6.04 19.00
C GLY A 180 10.24 6.03 17.51
N LEU A 181 9.84 4.95 16.84
CA LEU A 181 10.05 4.76 15.42
C LEU A 181 8.94 5.42 14.60
N VAL A 182 9.29 6.22 13.60
CA VAL A 182 8.31 6.78 12.65
C VAL A 182 8.30 5.96 11.37
N ILE A 183 7.15 5.40 11.02
CA ILE A 183 6.91 4.81 9.70
C ILE A 183 6.20 5.84 8.84
N LEU A 184 6.85 6.26 7.76
CA LEU A 184 6.25 7.09 6.72
C LEU A 184 5.91 6.21 5.51
N ASP A 185 4.63 5.93 5.34
CA ASP A 185 4.10 5.15 4.23
C ASP A 185 3.95 6.04 2.99
N GLU A 186 4.96 5.96 2.12
CA GLU A 186 5.06 6.68 0.85
C GLU A 186 4.72 5.78 -0.36
N ARG A 187 3.97 4.68 -0.17
CA ARG A 187 3.67 3.71 -1.24
C ARG A 187 2.94 4.30 -2.45
N GLN A 188 2.38 5.50 -2.33
CA GLN A 188 1.75 6.26 -3.42
C GLN A 188 2.43 7.60 -3.72
N LEU A 189 3.61 7.88 -3.16
CA LEU A 189 4.27 9.17 -3.34
C LEU A 189 4.97 9.32 -4.69
N ASP A 190 5.04 8.26 -5.49
CA ASP A 190 5.56 8.34 -6.87
C ASP A 190 4.78 9.35 -7.75
N TYR A 191 3.56 9.72 -7.37
CA TYR A 191 2.74 10.74 -8.03
C TYR A 191 3.06 12.19 -7.60
N GLN A 192 3.86 12.38 -6.54
CA GLN A 192 4.29 13.68 -5.99
C GLN A 192 5.71 13.54 -5.39
N GLN A 193 6.67 13.15 -6.22
CA GLN A 193 8.01 12.76 -5.74
C GLN A 193 8.74 13.88 -4.99
N ASP A 194 8.49 15.14 -5.35
CA ASP A 194 9.09 16.33 -4.72
C ASP A 194 8.72 16.49 -3.24
N LEU A 195 7.67 15.81 -2.77
CA LEU A 195 7.23 15.85 -1.37
C LEU A 195 7.89 14.76 -0.49
N SER A 196 8.72 13.90 -1.09
CA SER A 196 9.41 12.81 -0.40
C SER A 196 10.36 13.28 0.68
N LEU A 197 10.39 12.55 1.80
CA LEU A 197 11.44 12.73 2.82
C LEU A 197 12.68 11.85 2.62
N LEU A 198 12.73 11.02 1.58
CA LEU A 198 13.92 10.20 1.28
C LEU A 198 15.24 11.01 1.24
N PRO A 199 15.32 12.21 0.63
CA PRO A 199 16.55 13.00 0.63
C PRO A 199 17.03 13.43 2.03
N TYR A 200 16.13 13.47 3.02
CA TYR A 200 16.37 13.89 4.40
C TYR A 200 16.53 12.71 5.37
N LEU A 201 16.54 11.46 4.87
CA LEU A 201 16.59 10.26 5.69
C LEU A 201 17.77 10.25 6.69
N LYS A 202 18.91 10.84 6.31
CA LYS A 202 20.10 10.95 7.16
C LYS A 202 19.90 11.82 8.42
N ASP A 203 18.91 12.71 8.39
CA ASP A 203 18.64 13.67 9.46
C ASP A 203 17.74 13.05 10.55
N PHE A 204 17.10 11.91 10.25
CA PHE A 204 16.10 11.26 11.10
C PHE A 204 16.42 9.77 11.33
N PRO A 205 17.25 9.43 12.34
CA PRO A 205 17.68 8.05 12.59
C PRO A 205 16.54 7.10 13.02
N ASN A 206 15.40 7.66 13.45
CA ASN A 206 14.19 6.95 13.84
C ASN A 206 13.14 6.84 12.71
N LEU A 207 13.45 7.32 11.51
CA LEU A 207 12.54 7.30 10.37
C LEU A 207 12.76 6.04 9.52
N VAL A 208 11.65 5.39 9.15
CA VAL A 208 11.60 4.39 8.08
C VAL A 208 10.54 4.77 7.06
N ILE A 209 10.95 4.85 5.79
CA ILE A 209 10.07 5.21 4.67
C ILE A 209 9.75 3.95 3.87
N ILE A 210 8.49 3.76 3.46
CA ILE A 210 8.06 2.58 2.69
C ILE A 210 7.58 3.01 1.30
N ARG A 211 8.13 2.39 0.25
CA ARG A 211 7.69 2.54 -1.15
C ARG A 211 7.17 1.23 -1.72
N SER A 212 6.37 1.32 -2.79
CA SER A 212 5.81 0.14 -3.46
C SER A 212 5.97 0.21 -4.97
N PHE A 213 6.16 -0.95 -5.59
CA PHE A 213 6.07 -1.11 -7.04
C PHE A 213 4.65 -1.45 -7.51
N SER A 214 3.63 -1.37 -6.65
CA SER A 214 2.27 -1.80 -6.99
C SER A 214 1.49 -0.80 -7.85
N SER A 215 1.73 0.50 -7.64
CA SER A 215 0.94 1.57 -8.26
C SER A 215 1.59 2.07 -9.55
N LEU A 216 2.36 3.16 -9.53
CA LEU A 216 2.92 3.78 -10.73
C LEU A 216 3.75 2.80 -11.58
N TRP A 217 4.47 1.92 -10.93
CA TRP A 217 5.34 0.93 -11.58
C TRP A 217 4.59 -0.23 -12.25
N GLY A 218 3.31 -0.45 -11.92
CA GLY A 218 2.49 -1.50 -12.54
C GLY A 218 2.90 -2.93 -12.19
N LEU A 219 3.63 -3.16 -11.08
CA LEU A 219 4.14 -4.49 -10.68
C LEU A 219 3.40 -5.07 -9.46
N ALA A 220 2.12 -4.74 -9.27
CA ALA A 220 1.34 -5.17 -8.10
C ALA A 220 1.33 -6.70 -7.90
N GLY A 221 1.24 -7.46 -8.99
CA GLY A 221 1.23 -8.93 -8.97
C GLY A 221 2.55 -9.58 -8.54
N LEU A 222 3.67 -8.86 -8.63
CA LEU A 222 4.99 -9.34 -8.20
C LEU A 222 5.23 -9.18 -6.70
N ARG A 223 4.34 -8.45 -6.01
CA ARG A 223 4.38 -8.23 -4.57
C ARG A 223 5.75 -7.68 -4.13
N LEU A 224 6.15 -6.51 -4.64
CA LEU A 224 7.41 -5.87 -4.25
C LEU A 224 7.21 -4.53 -3.54
N GLY A 225 7.97 -4.34 -2.45
CA GLY A 225 8.14 -3.07 -1.77
C GLY A 225 9.58 -2.88 -1.30
N LEU A 226 9.92 -1.63 -1.02
CA LEU A 226 11.20 -1.25 -0.42
C LEU A 226 10.92 -0.46 0.86
N ALA A 227 11.75 -0.67 1.87
CA ALA A 227 11.83 0.23 3.01
C ALA A 227 13.22 0.87 3.07
N PHE A 228 13.24 2.14 3.48
CA PHE A 228 14.41 2.98 3.55
C PHE A 228 14.59 3.47 4.98
N GLY A 229 15.79 3.36 5.55
CA GLY A 229 16.06 3.71 6.95
C GLY A 229 17.53 4.03 7.20
N SER A 230 17.88 4.32 8.45
CA SER A 230 19.28 4.30 8.89
C SER A 230 19.89 2.90 8.66
N ALA A 231 21.21 2.84 8.50
CA ALA A 231 21.91 1.58 8.27
C ALA A 231 21.68 0.59 9.43
N GLU A 232 21.67 1.09 10.67
CA GLU A 232 21.42 0.31 11.88
C GLU A 232 20.01 -0.27 11.90
N LEU A 233 19.00 0.54 11.56
CA LEU A 233 17.61 0.08 11.47
C LEU A 233 17.47 -1.00 10.41
N ILE A 234 18.01 -0.77 9.22
CA ILE A 234 17.89 -1.70 8.09
C ILE A 234 18.63 -3.01 8.38
N GLU A 235 19.80 -2.95 9.03
CA GLU A 235 20.53 -4.14 9.48
C GLU A 235 19.69 -4.97 10.46
N ILE A 236 19.04 -4.32 11.44
CA ILE A 236 18.12 -4.99 12.36
C ILE A 236 16.99 -5.70 11.58
N LEU A 237 16.35 -5.01 10.64
CA LEU A 237 15.26 -5.58 9.85
C LEU A 237 15.75 -6.76 8.99
N GLN A 238 16.91 -6.64 8.33
CA GLN A 238 17.51 -7.74 7.55
C GLN A 238 17.87 -8.94 8.43
N LYS A 239 18.27 -8.70 9.68
CA LYS A 239 18.52 -9.76 10.64
C LYS A 239 17.25 -10.52 11.06
N MET A 240 16.12 -9.85 11.03
CA MET A 240 14.83 -10.38 11.47
C MET A 240 13.95 -10.89 10.32
N GLN A 241 14.26 -10.50 9.09
CA GLN A 241 13.54 -10.93 7.90
C GLN A 241 13.79 -12.41 7.61
N THR A 242 12.75 -13.09 7.12
CA THR A 242 12.87 -14.47 6.62
C THR A 242 13.72 -14.50 5.35
N PRO A 243 14.58 -15.51 5.17
CA PRO A 243 15.36 -15.66 3.93
C PRO A 243 14.43 -15.83 2.73
N PHE A 244 14.89 -15.42 1.55
CA PHE A 244 14.16 -15.56 0.28
C PHE A 244 12.77 -14.89 0.28
N SER A 245 12.61 -13.82 1.07
CA SER A 245 11.34 -13.10 1.24
C SER A 245 10.83 -12.46 -0.07
N VAL A 246 11.72 -12.18 -1.02
CA VAL A 246 11.39 -11.58 -2.32
C VAL A 246 11.76 -12.54 -3.43
N ASN A 247 10.77 -12.90 -4.26
CA ASN A 247 10.95 -13.83 -5.37
C ASN A 247 11.85 -13.26 -6.49
N ALA A 248 12.51 -14.15 -7.26
CA ALA A 248 13.48 -13.77 -8.29
C ALA A 248 12.89 -12.88 -9.38
N MET A 249 11.63 -13.14 -9.79
CA MET A 249 10.94 -12.34 -10.81
C MET A 249 10.73 -10.90 -10.36
N ALA A 250 10.32 -10.70 -9.10
CA ALA A 250 10.13 -9.38 -8.52
C ALA A 250 11.46 -8.59 -8.47
N GLN A 251 12.54 -9.24 -8.04
CA GLN A 251 13.87 -8.60 -8.03
C GLN A 251 14.30 -8.15 -9.43
N ALA A 252 14.22 -9.05 -10.42
CA ALA A 252 14.63 -8.77 -11.79
C ALA A 252 13.76 -7.69 -12.47
N ALA A 253 12.43 -7.77 -12.29
CA ALA A 253 11.50 -6.83 -12.90
C ALA A 253 11.68 -5.40 -12.38
N ALA A 254 11.93 -5.23 -11.08
CA ALA A 254 12.13 -3.91 -10.49
C ALA A 254 13.46 -3.27 -10.91
N VAL A 255 14.55 -4.06 -10.98
CA VAL A 255 15.82 -3.58 -11.55
C VAL A 255 15.59 -3.07 -12.98
N LYS A 256 14.91 -3.86 -13.82
CA LYS A 256 14.59 -3.46 -15.19
C LYS A 256 13.71 -2.21 -15.25
N ALA A 257 12.71 -2.10 -14.37
CA ALA A 257 11.81 -0.95 -14.34
C ALA A 257 12.52 0.35 -13.95
N MET A 258 13.43 0.33 -12.97
CA MET A 258 14.20 1.51 -12.55
C MET A 258 15.15 2.01 -13.66
N ARG A 259 15.60 1.13 -14.55
CA ARG A 259 16.40 1.47 -15.74
C ARG A 259 15.61 2.07 -16.90
N LEU A 260 14.28 2.23 -16.76
CA LEU A 260 13.39 2.76 -17.79
C LEU A 260 12.63 4.02 -17.30
N PRO A 261 13.32 5.09 -16.88
CA PRO A 261 12.68 6.28 -16.31
C PRO A 261 11.66 6.92 -17.27
N ALA A 262 11.97 7.00 -18.56
CA ALA A 262 11.05 7.57 -19.55
C ALA A 262 9.71 6.82 -19.66
N GLN A 263 9.68 5.51 -19.38
CA GLN A 263 8.42 4.76 -19.35
C GLN A 263 7.60 5.10 -18.10
N LYS A 264 8.26 5.22 -16.94
CA LYS A 264 7.63 5.64 -15.69
C LYS A 264 7.03 7.04 -15.83
N ASP A 265 7.77 7.98 -16.41
CA ASP A 265 7.34 9.38 -16.58
C ASP A 265 6.10 9.49 -17.48
N ARG A 266 6.06 8.72 -18.58
CA ARG A 266 4.86 8.66 -19.43
C ARG A 266 3.63 8.15 -18.67
N VAL A 267 3.76 7.08 -17.88
CA VAL A 267 2.64 6.54 -17.09
C VAL A 267 2.20 7.55 -16.03
N LEU A 268 3.14 8.27 -15.43
CA LEU A 268 2.86 9.33 -14.47
C LEU A 268 2.03 10.44 -15.11
N GLU A 269 2.51 11.01 -16.21
CA GLU A 269 1.82 12.08 -16.96
C GLU A 269 0.41 11.66 -17.37
N GLN A 270 0.25 10.46 -17.95
CA GLN A 270 -1.06 9.93 -18.33
C GLN A 270 -2.00 9.79 -17.14
N THR A 271 -1.49 9.31 -16.00
CA THR A 271 -2.29 9.16 -14.78
C THR A 271 -2.72 10.53 -14.24
N LEU A 272 -1.82 11.52 -14.22
CA LEU A 272 -2.11 12.87 -13.73
C LEU A 272 -3.15 13.59 -14.61
N GLU A 273 -3.04 13.46 -15.92
CA GLU A 273 -4.01 14.01 -16.87
C GLU A 273 -5.38 13.36 -16.69
N GLN A 274 -5.45 12.02 -16.65
CA GLN A 274 -6.71 11.32 -16.41
C GLN A 274 -7.33 11.63 -15.06
N ARG A 275 -6.50 11.83 -14.01
CA ARG A 275 -6.97 12.28 -12.69
C ARG A 275 -7.65 13.64 -12.79
N LYS A 276 -7.04 14.61 -13.47
CA LYS A 276 -7.59 15.95 -13.68
C LYS A 276 -8.94 15.88 -14.40
N ILE A 277 -9.01 15.18 -15.52
CA ILE A 277 -10.26 15.00 -16.29
C ILE A 277 -11.35 14.36 -15.42
N LEU A 278 -10.99 13.33 -14.65
CA LEU A 278 -11.95 12.60 -13.83
C LEU A 278 -12.50 13.46 -12.68
N ILE A 279 -11.66 14.28 -12.04
CA ILE A 279 -12.08 15.28 -11.04
C ILE A 279 -13.08 16.27 -11.66
N GLU A 280 -12.74 16.87 -12.80
CA GLU A 280 -13.63 17.83 -13.49
C GLU A 280 -14.98 17.20 -13.87
N LYS A 281 -14.99 15.94 -14.30
CA LYS A 281 -16.23 15.24 -14.66
C LYS A 281 -17.07 14.86 -13.44
N LEU A 282 -16.45 14.50 -12.32
CA LEU A 282 -17.14 14.20 -11.06
C LEU A 282 -17.81 15.46 -10.49
N ASP A 283 -17.10 16.58 -10.50
CA ASP A 283 -17.57 17.87 -9.97
C ASP A 283 -18.84 18.37 -10.70
N GLN A 284 -19.01 18.00 -11.97
CA GLN A 284 -20.18 18.33 -12.78
C GLN A 284 -21.42 17.45 -12.49
N LEU A 285 -21.32 16.40 -11.68
CA LEU A 285 -22.42 15.46 -11.44
C LEU A 285 -23.32 15.94 -10.30
N PRO A 286 -24.65 16.10 -10.51
CA PRO A 286 -25.56 16.56 -9.46
C PRO A 286 -25.66 15.67 -8.22
N LEU A 287 -25.21 14.41 -8.29
CA LEU A 287 -25.18 13.48 -7.16
C LEU A 287 -23.92 13.64 -6.29
N VAL A 288 -22.85 14.22 -6.83
CA VAL A 288 -21.59 14.48 -6.14
C VAL A 288 -21.75 15.79 -5.37
N GLN A 289 -21.40 15.76 -4.08
CA GLN A 289 -21.47 16.92 -3.20
C GLN A 289 -20.11 17.60 -3.07
N GLU A 290 -19.04 16.82 -3.15
CA GLU A 290 -17.67 17.29 -2.96
C GLU A 290 -16.70 16.31 -3.60
N VAL A 291 -15.67 16.81 -4.27
CA VAL A 291 -14.52 16.03 -4.73
C VAL A 291 -13.31 16.49 -3.93
N PHE A 292 -12.69 15.57 -3.19
CA PHE A 292 -11.55 15.91 -2.34
C PHE A 292 -10.27 16.03 -3.17
N LEU A 293 -9.36 16.90 -2.73
CA LEU A 293 -8.06 17.07 -3.36
C LEU A 293 -7.21 15.80 -3.22
N SER A 294 -6.75 15.28 -4.36
CA SER A 294 -5.89 14.11 -4.42
C SER A 294 -4.50 14.41 -4.97
N ASN A 295 -3.51 13.86 -4.28
CA ASN A 295 -2.10 13.83 -4.63
C ASN A 295 -1.66 12.46 -5.18
N SER A 296 -2.55 11.46 -5.30
CA SER A 296 -2.20 10.10 -5.72
C SER A 296 -3.02 9.63 -6.95
N ASN A 297 -3.03 8.32 -7.25
CA ASN A 297 -3.86 7.70 -8.29
C ASN A 297 -5.26 7.27 -7.80
N CYS A 298 -5.75 7.83 -6.71
CA CYS A 298 -7.13 7.65 -6.28
C CYS A 298 -7.84 9.01 -6.16
N ILE A 299 -9.17 9.00 -6.15
CA ILE A 299 -9.99 10.18 -5.90
C ILE A 299 -11.04 9.77 -4.87
N LEU A 300 -11.08 10.50 -3.76
CA LEU A 300 -12.17 10.43 -2.79
C LEU A 300 -13.20 11.51 -3.17
N PHE A 301 -14.48 11.17 -3.12
CA PHE A 301 -15.56 12.13 -3.34
C PHE A 301 -16.79 11.74 -2.54
N LYS A 302 -17.57 12.74 -2.12
CA LYS A 302 -18.80 12.57 -1.36
C LYS A 302 -20.01 12.61 -2.29
N VAL A 303 -20.96 11.71 -2.09
CA VAL A 303 -22.21 11.68 -2.86
C VAL A 303 -23.43 11.76 -1.95
N LYS A 304 -24.60 12.07 -2.51
CA LYS A 304 -25.85 12.22 -1.73
C LYS A 304 -26.28 10.94 -1.00
N GLU A 305 -26.14 9.76 -1.62
CA GLU A 305 -26.59 8.48 -1.06
C GLU A 305 -25.50 7.39 -1.23
N GLY A 306 -24.39 7.52 -0.50
CA GLY A 306 -23.18 6.68 -0.67
C GLY A 306 -23.41 5.17 -0.75
N PRO A 307 -24.10 4.53 0.22
CA PRO A 307 -24.40 3.10 0.16
C PRO A 307 -25.17 2.70 -1.10
N LYS A 308 -26.14 3.51 -1.56
CA LYS A 308 -26.91 3.21 -2.76
C LYS A 308 -26.10 3.41 -4.03
N THR A 309 -25.26 4.44 -4.08
CA THR A 309 -24.34 4.64 -5.19
C THR A 309 -23.35 3.49 -5.29
N TYR A 310 -22.83 3.00 -4.16
CA TYR A 310 -21.99 1.80 -4.11
C TYR A 310 -22.70 0.56 -4.66
N GLU A 311 -23.88 0.23 -4.12
CA GLU A 311 -24.68 -0.92 -4.57
C GLU A 311 -25.03 -0.84 -6.07
N TYR A 312 -25.38 0.35 -6.56
CA TYR A 312 -25.66 0.58 -7.97
C TYR A 312 -24.42 0.33 -8.84
N LEU A 313 -23.27 0.91 -8.50
CA LEU A 313 -22.02 0.70 -9.25
C LEU A 313 -21.62 -0.77 -9.27
N GLN A 314 -21.77 -1.50 -8.16
CA GLN A 314 -21.57 -2.94 -8.14
C GLN A 314 -22.50 -3.69 -9.10
N SER A 315 -23.77 -3.30 -9.17
CA SER A 315 -24.73 -3.91 -10.09
C SER A 315 -24.41 -3.64 -11.57
N GLU A 316 -23.70 -2.54 -11.85
CA GLU A 316 -23.16 -2.19 -13.16
C GLU A 316 -21.77 -2.82 -13.44
N GLY A 317 -21.30 -3.70 -12.53
CA GLY A 317 -20.00 -4.35 -12.63
C GLY A 317 -18.82 -3.38 -12.49
N ILE A 318 -18.97 -2.35 -11.66
CA ILE A 318 -17.96 -1.34 -11.33
C ILE A 318 -17.71 -1.41 -9.83
N GLU A 319 -16.61 -2.04 -9.43
CA GLU A 319 -16.20 -2.10 -8.03
C GLU A 319 -15.46 -0.80 -7.65
N VAL A 320 -15.87 -0.20 -6.53
CA VAL A 320 -15.26 1.01 -5.96
C VAL A 320 -14.99 0.80 -4.49
N PHE A 321 -14.18 1.65 -3.85
CA PHE A 321 -13.88 1.50 -2.43
C PHE A 321 -14.90 2.28 -1.58
N PRO A 322 -15.70 1.60 -0.73
CA PRO A 322 -16.74 2.24 0.09
C PRO A 322 -16.13 2.92 1.33
N ALA A 323 -15.54 4.10 1.15
CA ALA A 323 -14.80 4.79 2.20
C ALA A 323 -15.67 5.12 3.45
N PHE A 324 -16.98 5.29 3.26
CA PHE A 324 -17.97 5.45 4.35
C PHE A 324 -18.05 4.27 5.33
N GLN A 325 -17.51 3.09 4.99
CA GLN A 325 -17.42 1.94 5.90
C GLN A 325 -16.18 1.96 6.79
N ILE A 326 -15.20 2.82 6.48
CA ILE A 326 -13.89 2.82 7.15
C ILE A 326 -13.85 3.81 8.30
N ASP A 327 -14.43 4.99 8.10
CA ASP A 327 -14.40 6.07 9.09
C ASP A 327 -15.74 6.81 9.07
N LYS A 328 -16.28 7.10 10.25
CA LYS A 328 -17.52 7.87 10.43
C LYS A 328 -17.44 9.27 9.82
N ASN A 329 -16.25 9.85 9.75
CA ASN A 329 -16.00 11.16 9.15
C ASN A 329 -16.04 11.12 7.60
N LEU A 330 -16.14 9.93 7.01
CA LEU A 330 -16.23 9.72 5.56
C LEU A 330 -17.65 9.32 5.13
N GLU A 331 -18.67 9.79 5.85
CA GLU A 331 -20.07 9.48 5.53
C GLU A 331 -20.40 9.81 4.07
N HIS A 332 -20.96 8.81 3.38
CA HIS A 332 -21.26 8.84 1.95
C HIS A 332 -20.08 9.09 1.00
N CYS A 333 -18.84 8.99 1.47
CA CYS A 333 -17.67 9.09 0.62
C CYS A 333 -17.36 7.76 -0.07
N ILE A 334 -17.01 7.84 -1.36
CA ILE A 334 -16.55 6.74 -2.18
C ILE A 334 -15.16 7.10 -2.70
N ARG A 335 -14.25 6.12 -2.71
CA ARG A 335 -12.93 6.27 -3.33
C ARG A 335 -12.85 5.43 -4.60
N ILE A 336 -12.39 6.03 -5.67
CA ILE A 336 -12.11 5.36 -6.95
C ILE A 336 -10.62 5.44 -7.26
N SER A 337 -10.13 4.49 -8.06
CA SER A 337 -8.82 4.60 -8.69
C SER A 337 -8.93 5.35 -10.02
N VAL A 338 -7.88 6.07 -10.40
CA VAL A 338 -7.74 6.66 -11.73
C VAL A 338 -7.34 5.53 -12.69
N GLY A 339 -8.24 5.21 -13.62
CA GLY A 339 -8.02 4.17 -14.63
C GLY A 339 -7.60 4.74 -15.97
N GLN A 340 -7.64 3.89 -16.99
CA GLN A 340 -7.56 4.31 -18.39
C GLN A 340 -8.79 5.14 -18.77
N GLU A 341 -8.67 5.94 -19.83
CA GLU A 341 -9.72 6.83 -20.31
C GLU A 341 -11.07 6.12 -20.48
N GLU A 342 -11.09 4.93 -21.09
CA GLU A 342 -12.32 4.17 -21.31
C GLU A 342 -12.95 3.65 -20.01
N GLN A 343 -12.13 3.29 -19.02
CA GLN A 343 -12.62 2.90 -17.69
C GLN A 343 -13.22 4.11 -16.97
N ASN A 344 -12.56 5.26 -17.04
CA ASN A 344 -13.01 6.52 -16.45
C ASN A 344 -14.33 6.98 -17.09
N LYS A 345 -14.44 6.91 -18.43
CA LYS A 345 -15.67 7.20 -19.17
C LYS A 345 -16.82 6.28 -18.78
N ARG A 346 -16.57 4.96 -18.65
CA ARG A 346 -17.59 3.99 -18.20
C ARG A 346 -18.10 4.33 -16.81
N LEU A 347 -17.22 4.69 -15.87
CA LEU A 347 -17.60 5.11 -14.52
C LEU A 347 -18.46 6.38 -14.55
N ILE A 348 -18.00 7.43 -15.25
CA ILE A 348 -18.74 8.70 -15.34
C ILE A 348 -20.12 8.49 -15.99
N LYS A 349 -20.21 7.65 -17.02
CA LYS A 349 -21.48 7.30 -17.66
C LYS A 349 -22.42 6.62 -16.66
N ALA A 350 -21.95 5.60 -15.95
CA ALA A 350 -22.76 4.90 -14.96
C ALA A 350 -23.30 5.86 -13.88
N LEU A 351 -22.44 6.75 -13.35
CA LEU A 351 -22.85 7.76 -12.37
C LEU A 351 -23.88 8.75 -12.92
N LYS A 352 -23.76 9.18 -14.19
CA LYS A 352 -24.76 10.05 -14.85
C LYS A 352 -26.10 9.37 -15.03
N GLU A 353 -26.09 8.08 -15.35
CA GLU A 353 -27.28 7.28 -15.60
C GLU A 353 -27.91 6.72 -14.32
N MET A 354 -27.24 6.91 -13.17
CA MET A 354 -27.75 6.46 -11.87
C MET A 354 -29.16 7.01 -11.66
N PRO A 355 -30.16 6.13 -11.52
CA PRO A 355 -31.52 6.57 -11.30
C PRO A 355 -31.60 7.39 -10.02
N SER A 356 -31.90 8.69 -10.12
CA SER A 356 -32.59 9.36 -9.02
C SER A 356 -33.90 8.59 -8.79
N LYS A 357 -34.45 8.59 -7.57
CA LYS A 357 -35.60 7.77 -7.12
C LYS A 357 -36.90 7.85 -7.97
N THR A 358 -36.87 8.42 -9.17
CA THR A 358 -38.00 8.69 -10.05
C THR A 358 -38.06 7.83 -11.33
N SER A 359 -37.05 7.01 -11.65
CA SER A 359 -37.09 6.21 -12.90
C SER A 359 -37.74 4.84 -12.72
N LEU A 360 -39.05 4.79 -12.97
CA LEU A 360 -39.88 3.57 -13.08
C LEU A 360 -39.23 2.51 -14.01
N ARG A 361 -38.46 2.96 -15.01
CA ARG A 361 -37.79 2.12 -16.00
C ARG A 361 -36.73 1.20 -15.39
N HIS A 362 -35.99 1.62 -14.37
CA HIS A 362 -34.92 0.77 -13.80
C HIS A 362 -35.47 -0.36 -12.93
N LYS A 363 -36.56 -0.11 -12.18
CA LYS A 363 -37.33 -1.17 -11.50
C LYS A 363 -37.88 -2.19 -12.49
N ILE A 364 -38.45 -1.72 -13.60
CA ILE A 364 -39.02 -2.56 -14.66
C ILE A 364 -37.93 -3.38 -15.35
N MET A 365 -36.79 -2.78 -15.70
CA MET A 365 -35.67 -3.48 -16.35
C MET A 365 -35.03 -4.54 -15.44
N LYS A 366 -34.90 -4.25 -14.14
CA LYS A 366 -34.39 -5.24 -13.15
C LYS A 366 -35.37 -6.41 -12.97
N GLN A 367 -36.68 -6.15 -12.93
CA GLN A 367 -37.70 -7.19 -12.88
C GLN A 367 -37.75 -8.02 -14.17
N LEU A 368 -37.64 -7.40 -15.35
CA LEU A 368 -37.60 -8.09 -16.64
C LEU A 368 -36.33 -8.93 -16.80
N GLY A 369 -35.17 -8.41 -16.38
CA GLY A 369 -33.90 -9.14 -16.42
C GLY A 369 -33.86 -10.36 -15.49
N GLN A 370 -34.44 -10.26 -14.28
CA GLN A 370 -34.63 -11.40 -13.39
C GLN A 370 -35.67 -12.40 -13.92
N GLY A 371 -36.77 -11.92 -14.51
CA GLY A 371 -37.79 -12.77 -15.15
C GLY A 371 -37.23 -13.60 -16.31
N LEU A 372 -36.39 -12.99 -17.16
CA LEU A 372 -35.74 -13.68 -18.29
C LEU A 372 -34.71 -14.70 -17.84
N LYS A 373 -33.93 -14.43 -16.78
CA LYS A 373 -33.00 -15.41 -16.18
C LYS A 373 -33.70 -16.60 -15.54
N ASN A 374 -34.86 -16.38 -14.91
CA ASN A 374 -35.65 -17.47 -14.35
C ASN A 374 -36.34 -18.30 -15.44
N ALA A 375 -36.81 -17.66 -16.52
CA ALA A 375 -37.41 -18.35 -17.66
C ALA A 375 -36.39 -19.20 -18.43
N SER A 376 -35.15 -18.73 -18.61
CA SER A 376 -34.09 -19.51 -19.26
C SER A 376 -33.64 -20.71 -18.41
N LEU A 377 -33.67 -20.62 -17.08
CA LEU A 377 -33.45 -21.76 -16.18
C LEU A 377 -34.54 -22.83 -16.31
N ILE A 378 -35.80 -22.42 -16.38
CA ILE A 378 -36.95 -23.34 -16.50
C ILE A 378 -36.96 -24.03 -17.88
N LEU A 379 -36.67 -23.29 -18.96
CA LEU A 379 -36.55 -23.86 -20.31
C LEU A 379 -35.33 -24.77 -20.45
N GLY A 380 -34.20 -24.43 -19.82
CA GLY A 380 -33.00 -25.28 -19.80
C GLY A 380 -33.19 -26.62 -19.07
N MET A 381 -33.98 -26.63 -17.99
CA MET A 381 -34.31 -27.87 -17.25
C MET A 381 -35.36 -28.74 -17.97
N GLY A 382 -36.24 -28.14 -18.78
CA GLY A 382 -37.25 -28.88 -19.56
C GLY A 382 -36.69 -29.68 -20.74
N VAL A 383 -35.62 -29.19 -21.37
CA VAL A 383 -34.99 -29.86 -22.53
C VAL A 383 -34.06 -31.00 -22.09
N PHE A 384 -33.42 -30.89 -20.92
CA PHE A 384 -32.52 -31.95 -20.42
C PHE A 384 -33.25 -33.22 -19.94
N LYS A 385 -34.55 -33.13 -19.61
CA LYS A 385 -35.36 -34.28 -19.15
C LYS A 385 -35.97 -35.10 -20.28
N LYS A 386 -35.84 -34.71 -21.55
CA LYS A 386 -36.41 -35.41 -22.71
C LYS A 386 -35.39 -36.08 -23.63
N ILE A 387 -34.09 -36.03 -23.27
CA ILE A 387 -32.97 -36.64 -24.03
C ILE A 387 -32.35 -37.83 -23.27
N ILE A 388 -32.78 -38.12 -22.04
CA ILE A 388 -32.31 -39.26 -21.23
C ILE A 388 -33.51 -40.10 -20.75
N GLY A 389 -34.43 -40.42 -21.66
CA GLY A 389 -35.58 -41.29 -21.40
C GLY A 389 -35.68 -42.35 -22.46
#